data_AF-A0A961PIX1-F1
#
_entry.id   AF-A0A961PIX1-F1
#
_cell.length_a   1.000
_cell.length_b   1.000
_cell.length_c   1.000
_cell.angle_alpha   90.00
_cell.angle_beta   90.00
_cell.angle_gamma   90.00
#
_symmetry.space_group_name_H-M   'P 1'
#
loop_
_entity.id
_entity.type
_entity.pdbx_description
1 polymer ?
#
loop_
_entity_poly.entity_id
_entity_poly.type
_entity_poly.pdbx_seq_one_letter_code
_entity_poly.pdbx_strand_id
1 'polypeptide(L)'
;MSGVTLKNAVKRFGEVEVIHGVNLEIDEGEFCVFVGPSGCGKSTLLRMIAGLEETTEGEVRIGGRDVTRADPAERGVAMVFQTYALYPHMTVEENMG
;
A
#
# COMPACT_ATOMS: atom_id res chain seq x y z
N MET A 1 11.17 1.98 12.25
CA MET A 1 10.06 1.77 11.31
C MET A 1 10.16 2.85 10.26
N SER A 2 10.45 2.53 9.01
CA SER A 2 10.66 3.56 7.99
C SER A 2 9.37 4.36 7.71
N GLY A 3 9.48 5.69 7.58
CA GLY A 3 8.38 6.54 7.12
C GLY A 3 7.97 6.26 5.66
N VAL A 4 6.80 6.75 5.27
CA VAL A 4 6.21 6.57 3.93
C VAL A 4 5.90 7.93 3.31
N THR A 5 6.26 8.13 2.05
CA THR A 5 5.90 9.33 1.28
C THR A 5 5.25 8.95 -0.03
N LEU A 6 4.10 9.55 -0.32
CA LEU A 6 3.44 9.53 -1.62
C LEU A 6 3.57 10.92 -2.24
N LYS A 7 4.05 11.01 -3.48
CA LYS A 7 4.15 12.28 -4.21
C LYS A 7 3.36 12.20 -5.50
N ASN A 8 2.29 12.99 -5.58
CA ASN A 8 1.34 13.02 -6.70
C ASN A 8 0.96 11.61 -7.17
N ALA A 9 0.74 10.69 -6.23
CA ALA A 9 0.50 9.29 -6.55
C ALA A 9 -0.88 9.14 -7.20
N VAL A 10 -0.91 8.56 -8.40
CA VAL A 10 -2.13 8.36 -9.18
C VAL A 10 -2.32 6.88 -9.46
N LYS A 11 -3.58 6.43 -9.43
CA LYS A 11 -3.99 5.11 -9.90
C LYS A 11 -5.15 5.22 -10.87
N ARG A 12 -4.93 4.69 -12.07
CA ARG A 12 -5.96 4.47 -13.09
C ARG A 12 -6.10 2.98 -13.42
N PHE A 13 -7.35 2.57 -13.64
CA PHE A 13 -7.71 1.28 -14.22
C PHE A 13 -8.37 1.56 -15.58
N GLY A 14 -7.60 1.46 -16.66
CA GLY A 14 -8.02 1.98 -17.96
C GLY A 14 -8.27 3.48 -17.88
N GLU A 15 -9.47 3.91 -18.26
CA GLU A 15 -9.88 5.32 -18.25
C GLU A 15 -10.35 5.81 -16.86
N VAL A 16 -10.56 4.91 -15.91
CA VAL A 16 -11.09 5.26 -14.59
C VAL A 16 -9.95 5.57 -13.63
N GLU A 17 -9.86 6.84 -13.22
CA GLU A 17 -8.96 7.25 -12.14
C GLU A 17 -9.61 7.02 -10.77
N VAL A 18 -8.93 6.26 -9.91
CA VAL A 18 -9.41 5.89 -8.57
C VAL A 18 -8.64 6.64 -7.49
N ILE A 19 -7.35 6.92 -7.72
CA ILE A 19 -6.53 7.75 -6.85
C ILE A 19 -6.09 8.96 -7.67
N HIS A 20 -6.54 10.14 -7.25
CA HIS A 20 -6.43 11.40 -8.00
C HIS A 20 -5.26 12.28 -7.50
N GLY A 21 -4.03 11.78 -7.60
CA GLY A 21 -2.83 12.58 -7.28
C GLY A 21 -2.69 12.88 -5.78
N VAL A 22 -2.45 11.84 -4.98
CA VAL A 22 -2.28 11.97 -3.52
C VAL A 22 -0.87 12.40 -3.17
N ASN A 23 -0.77 13.41 -2.29
CA ASN A 23 0.44 13.77 -1.56
C ASN A 23 0.24 13.43 -0.09
N LEU A 24 1.11 12.59 0.46
CA LEU A 24 1.04 12.13 1.84
C LEU A 24 2.44 11.90 2.38
N GLU A 25 2.66 12.28 3.63
CA GLU A 25 3.87 11.96 4.39
C GLU A 25 3.42 11.34 5.71
N ILE A 26 3.98 10.17 6.02
CA ILE A 26 3.80 9.45 7.28
C ILE A 26 5.19 9.31 7.87
N ASP A 27 5.40 9.93 9.02
CA ASP A 27 6.69 9.94 9.69
C ASP A 27 7.03 8.57 10.30
N GLU A 28 8.33 8.36 10.57
CA GLU A 28 8.77 7.15 11.28
C GLU A 28 8.06 7.01 12.64
N GLY A 29 7.38 5.89 12.83
CA GLY A 29 6.66 5.57 14.06
C GLY A 29 5.29 6.22 14.17
N GLU A 30 4.84 6.96 13.16
CA GLU A 30 3.52 7.56 13.15
C GLU A 30 2.42 6.50 12.95
N PHE A 31 1.32 6.66 13.68
CA PHE A 31 0.12 5.84 13.52
C PHE A 31 -0.91 6.60 12.68
N CYS A 32 -0.97 6.28 11.39
CA CYS A 32 -1.88 6.89 10.44
C CYS A 32 -3.16 6.04 10.24
N VAL A 33 -4.33 6.69 10.17
CA VAL A 33 -5.62 6.03 9.91
C VAL A 33 -6.29 6.63 8.68
N PHE A 34 -6.62 5.81 7.69
CA PHE A 34 -7.41 6.24 6.53
C PHE A 34 -8.91 6.01 6.76
N VAL A 35 -9.68 7.10 6.76
CA VAL A 35 -11.14 7.09 6.88
C VAL A 35 -11.81 7.58 5.60
N GLY A 36 -12.98 7.04 5.29
CA GLY A 36 -13.78 7.48 4.15
C GLY A 36 -14.84 6.44 3.73
N PRO A 37 -15.81 6.81 2.88
CA PRO A 37 -16.89 5.93 2.44
C PRO A 37 -16.40 4.64 1.77
N SER A 38 -17.29 3.65 1.62
CA SER A 38 -16.99 2.48 0.80
C SER A 38 -16.69 2.91 -0.64
N GLY A 39 -15.66 2.30 -1.26
CA GLY A 39 -15.25 2.63 -2.63
C GLY A 39 -14.35 3.86 -2.80
N CYS A 40 -14.01 4.62 -1.75
CA CYS A 40 -13.20 5.84 -1.87
C CYS A 40 -11.67 5.61 -2.08
N GLY A 41 -11.25 4.39 -2.41
CA GLY A 41 -9.83 4.10 -2.75
C GLY A 41 -8.90 3.72 -1.60
N LYS A 42 -9.36 3.59 -0.34
CA LYS A 42 -8.49 3.22 0.81
C LYS A 42 -7.67 1.95 0.57
N SER A 43 -8.34 0.86 0.22
CA SER A 43 -7.68 -0.43 -0.02
C SER A 43 -6.77 -0.37 -1.25
N THR A 44 -7.13 0.43 -2.26
CA THR A 44 -6.28 0.69 -3.44
C THR A 44 -4.98 1.38 -3.03
N LEU A 45 -5.07 2.43 -2.21
CA LEU A 45 -3.90 3.17 -1.73
C LEU A 45 -2.97 2.29 -0.88
N LEU A 46 -3.53 1.48 0.03
CA LEU A 46 -2.74 0.53 0.82
C LEU A 46 -2.03 -0.51 -0.06
N ARG A 47 -2.72 -1.04 -1.09
CA ARG A 47 -2.11 -1.97 -2.05
C ARG A 47 -1.03 -1.32 -2.89
N MET A 48 -1.17 -0.04 -3.26
CA MET A 48 -0.11 0.71 -3.95
C MET A 48 1.15 0.85 -3.09
N ILE A 49 0.99 1.17 -1.81
CA ILE A 49 2.12 1.26 -0.86
C ILE A 49 2.81 -0.11 -0.75
N ALA A 50 2.04 -1.18 -0.56
CA ALA A 50 2.53 -2.54 -0.45
C ALA A 50 3.10 -3.12 -1.77
N GLY A 51 2.89 -2.46 -2.91
CA GLY A 51 3.33 -2.93 -4.22
C GLY A 51 2.42 -3.98 -4.86
N LEU A 52 1.27 -4.26 -4.27
CA LEU A 52 0.28 -5.21 -4.78
C LEU A 52 -0.61 -4.61 -5.87
N GLU A 53 -0.51 -3.30 -6.08
CA GLU A 53 -1.16 -2.56 -7.15
C GLU A 53 -0.17 -1.55 -7.72
N GLU A 54 -0.02 -1.50 -9.05
CA GLU A 54 0.93 -0.58 -9.67
C GLU A 54 0.46 0.87 -9.58
N THR A 55 1.40 1.77 -9.27
CA THR A 55 1.20 3.22 -9.38
C THR A 55 1.23 3.64 -10.85
N THR A 56 0.20 4.33 -11.32
CA THR A 56 0.13 4.81 -12.71
C THR A 56 1.08 6.00 -12.91
N GLU A 57 1.02 7.00 -12.02
CA GLU A 57 1.91 8.18 -12.03
C GLU A 57 2.29 8.59 -10.60
N GLY A 58 3.35 9.38 -10.47
CA GLY A 58 3.87 9.83 -9.18
C GLY A 58 4.83 8.83 -8.55
N GLU A 59 5.17 9.06 -7.28
CA GLU A 59 6.17 8.28 -6.54
C GLU A 59 5.62 7.71 -5.23
N VAL A 60 6.10 6.53 -4.88
CA VAL A 60 5.96 5.90 -3.55
C VAL A 60 7.35 5.71 -2.97
N ARG A 61 7.61 6.28 -1.79
CA ARG A 61 8.90 6.16 -1.10
C ARG A 61 8.70 5.57 0.28
N ILE A 62 9.61 4.70 0.68
CA ILE A 62 9.64 4.07 2.00
C ILE A 62 11.05 4.21 2.56
N GLY A 63 11.18 4.86 3.71
CA GLY A 63 12.48 5.15 4.34
C GLY A 63 13.39 5.98 3.42
N GLY A 64 12.80 6.91 2.67
CA GLY A 64 13.52 7.75 1.70
C GLY A 64 13.88 7.06 0.38
N ARG A 65 13.80 5.74 0.28
CA ARG A 65 14.04 4.99 -0.96
C ARG A 65 12.80 5.02 -1.84
N ASP A 66 12.97 5.28 -3.13
CA ASP A 66 11.91 5.13 -4.13
C ASP A 66 11.63 3.65 -4.36
N VAL A 67 10.38 3.24 -4.11
CA VAL A 67 9.91 1.87 -4.27
C VAL A 67 8.79 1.76 -5.29
N THR A 68 8.52 2.82 -6.06
CA THR A 68 7.36 2.93 -6.97
C THR A 68 7.21 1.71 -7.87
N ARG A 69 8.33 1.17 -8.35
CA ARG A 69 8.42 -0.01 -9.25
C ARG A 69 9.07 -1.23 -8.61
N ALA A 70 9.37 -1.20 -7.31
CA ALA A 70 9.94 -2.34 -6.60
C ALA A 70 8.88 -3.42 -6.35
N ASP A 71 9.30 -4.68 -6.39
CA ASP A 71 8.42 -5.82 -6.08
C ASP A 71 7.97 -5.77 -4.61
N PRO A 72 6.77 -6.29 -4.26
CA PRO A 72 6.24 -6.25 -2.90
C PRO A 72 7.22 -6.74 -1.83
N ALA A 73 7.93 -7.84 -2.11
CA ALA A 73 8.89 -8.45 -1.19
C ALA A 73 10.08 -7.55 -0.87
N GLU A 74 10.43 -6.63 -1.78
CA GLU A 74 11.57 -5.72 -1.62
C GLU A 74 11.20 -4.44 -0.86
N ARG A 75 9.91 -4.20 -0.57
CA ARG A 75 9.45 -2.94 0.02
C ARG A 75 9.60 -2.88 1.54
N GLY A 76 9.79 -4.02 2.21
CA GLY A 76 9.89 -4.09 3.66
C GLY A 76 8.57 -3.74 4.37
N VAL A 77 7.43 -4.02 3.73
CA VAL A 77 6.08 -3.75 4.25
C VAL A 77 5.39 -5.08 4.54
N ALA A 78 4.73 -5.16 5.69
CA ALA A 78 3.77 -6.22 5.99
C ALA A 78 2.35 -5.68 5.83
N MET A 79 1.48 -6.42 5.15
CA MET A 79 0.09 -6.04 4.93
C MET A 79 -0.84 -7.13 5.44
N VAL A 80 -1.85 -6.73 6.21
CA VAL A 80 -2.98 -7.59 6.57
C VAL A 80 -4.15 -7.24 5.64
N PHE A 81 -4.67 -8.23 4.93
CA PHE A 81 -5.71 -8.04 3.93
C PHE A 81 -7.10 -7.92 4.57
N GLN A 82 -8.00 -7.19 3.90
CA GLN A 82 -9.40 -7.09 4.32
C GLN A 82 -10.13 -8.44 4.26
N THR A 83 -9.84 -9.24 3.23
CA THR A 83 -10.21 -10.66 3.19
C THR A 83 -8.95 -11.44 3.51
N TYR A 84 -8.95 -12.17 4.62
CA TYR A 84 -7.74 -12.80 5.13
C TYR A 84 -7.18 -13.80 4.12
N ALA A 85 -5.93 -13.57 3.71
CA ALA A 85 -5.20 -14.41 2.77
C ALA A 85 -4.43 -15.50 3.52
N LEU A 86 -5.16 -16.31 4.31
CA LEU A 86 -4.58 -17.43 5.04
C LEU A 86 -4.19 -18.55 4.08
N TYR A 87 -3.17 -19.34 4.44
CA TYR A 87 -2.88 -20.60 3.79
C TYR A 87 -3.83 -21.67 4.34
N PRO A 88 -4.87 -22.08 3.59
CA PRO A 88 -5.97 -22.89 4.14
C PRO A 88 -5.55 -24.33 4.46
N HIS A 89 -4.40 -24.76 3.94
CA HIS A 89 -3.82 -26.08 4.15
C HIS A 89 -2.83 -26.11 5.32
N MET A 90 -2.69 -25.00 6.05
CA MET A 90 -1.80 -24.84 7.20
C MET A 90 -2.63 -24.62 8.47
N THR A 91 -2.10 -25.08 9.60
CA THR A 91 -2.58 -24.76 10.94
C THR A 91 -2.40 -23.28 11.27
N VAL A 92 -2.96 -22.84 12.40
CA VAL A 92 -2.77 -21.48 12.90
C VAL A 92 -1.29 -21.19 13.18
N GLU A 93 -0.59 -22.12 13.84
CA GLU A 93 0.84 -21.99 14.15
C GLU A 93 1.68 -21.83 12.87
N GLU A 94 1.45 -22.68 11.88
CA GLU A 94 2.15 -22.61 10.58
C GLU A 94 1.86 -21.31 9.81
N ASN A 95 0.66 -20.73 9.94
CA ASN A 95 0.33 -19.44 9.33
C ASN A 95 1.02 -18.24 10.03
N MET A 96 1.36 -18.38 11.32
CA MET A 96 1.97 -17.32 12.12
C MET A 96 3.50 -17.27 11.99
N GLY A 97 4.12 -18.41 11.63
CA GLY A 97 5.57 -18.53 11.46
C GLY A 97 6.31 -18.71 12.78
#